data_AF-A0A3M2B4J5-F1
#
_entry.id   AF-A0A3M2B4J5-F1
#
_cell.length_a   1.000
_cell.length_b   1.000
_cell.length_c   1.000
_cell.angle_alpha   90.00
_cell.angle_beta   90.00
_cell.angle_gamma   90.00
#
_symmetry.space_group_name_H-M   'P 1'
#
loop_
_entity.id
_entity.type
_entity.pdbx_description
1 polymer ?
#
loop_
_entity_poly.entity_id
_entity_poly.type
_entity_poly.pdbx_seq_one_letter_code
_entity_poly.pdbx_strand_id
1 'polypeptide(L)'
;MAVLAFVLATSAAGQTLQGKFDALLQRTNIGTSTMSALAIDAESGRVLWSLNPDEALIPASNMKLLTSGAALMVLGPEFSFETRLVDAGNRLVLVGSGDPAFGDPAVLARGEDPMNIDDLLDRMVEAVKRRGI
;
A
#
# COMPACT_ATOMS: atom_id res chain seq x y z
N MET A 1 9.50 -61.85 31.74
CA MET A 1 8.42 -60.84 31.79
C MET A 1 8.95 -59.55 31.19
N ALA A 2 8.48 -59.15 30.02
CA ALA A 2 8.87 -57.89 29.38
C ALA A 2 7.67 -56.95 29.42
N VAL A 3 7.82 -55.80 30.09
CA VAL A 3 6.78 -54.78 30.17
C VAL A 3 6.97 -53.83 28.99
N LEU A 4 6.00 -53.86 28.07
CA LEU A 4 5.93 -52.95 26.93
C LEU A 4 5.27 -51.65 27.41
N ALA A 5 6.05 -50.57 27.54
CA ALA A 5 5.54 -49.25 27.89
C ALA A 5 4.92 -48.60 26.64
N PHE A 6 3.59 -48.51 26.62
CA PHE A 6 2.86 -47.78 25.59
C PHE A 6 2.82 -46.30 25.98
N VAL A 7 3.66 -45.48 25.34
CA VAL A 7 3.61 -44.02 25.51
C VAL A 7 2.43 -43.50 24.70
N LEU A 8 1.32 -43.21 25.38
CA LEU A 8 0.22 -42.42 24.82
C LEU A 8 0.70 -40.97 24.70
N ALA A 9 1.16 -40.59 23.50
CA ALA A 9 1.31 -39.19 23.14
C ALA A 9 -0.08 -38.58 23.01
N THR A 10 -0.59 -37.99 24.09
CA THR A 10 -1.75 -37.10 24.04
C THR A 10 -1.34 -35.85 23.27
N SER A 11 -1.60 -35.83 21.96
CA SER A 11 -1.57 -34.58 21.22
C SER A 11 -2.66 -33.69 21.81
N ALA A 12 -2.26 -32.63 22.51
CA ALA A 12 -3.18 -31.57 22.87
C ALA A 12 -3.84 -31.10 21.57
N ALA A 13 -5.15 -31.32 21.43
CA ALA A 13 -5.94 -30.83 20.31
C ALA A 13 -6.11 -29.30 20.44
N GLY A 14 -4.98 -28.58 20.40
CA GLY A 14 -5.00 -27.14 20.17
C GLY A 14 -5.58 -26.93 18.77
N GLN A 15 -6.66 -26.15 18.68
CA GLN A 15 -7.30 -25.87 17.41
C GLN A 15 -6.26 -25.36 16.40
N THR A 16 -6.18 -26.04 15.26
CA THR A 16 -5.37 -25.61 14.13
C THR A 16 -5.81 -24.23 13.68
N LEU A 17 -4.91 -23.47 13.03
CA LEU A 17 -5.27 -22.16 12.47
C LEU A 17 -6.50 -22.27 11.55
N GLN A 18 -6.58 -23.38 10.80
CA GLN A 18 -7.76 -23.78 10.03
C GLN A 18 -9.04 -23.81 10.87
N GLY A 19 -9.05 -24.59 11.97
CA GLY A 19 -10.24 -24.70 12.82
C GLY A 19 -10.68 -23.38 13.45
N LYS A 20 -9.75 -22.46 13.74
CA LYS A 20 -10.07 -21.12 14.25
C LYS A 20 -10.75 -20.24 13.21
N PHE A 21 -10.25 -20.24 11.98
CA PHE A 21 -10.87 -19.49 10.89
C PHE A 21 -12.24 -20.05 10.53
N ASP A 22 -12.38 -21.37 10.42
CA ASP A 22 -13.65 -22.01 10.11
C ASP A 22 -14.72 -21.70 11.18
N ALA A 23 -14.34 -21.72 12.47
CA ALA A 23 -15.23 -21.33 13.56
C ALA A 23 -15.60 -19.84 13.52
N LEU A 24 -14.68 -18.97 13.10
CA LEU A 24 -14.95 -17.54 12.94
C LEU A 24 -15.93 -17.30 11.79
N LEU A 25 -15.74 -17.98 10.66
CA LEU A 25 -16.65 -17.94 9.51
C LEU A 25 -18.08 -18.33 9.86
N GLN A 26 -18.26 -19.40 10.64
CA GLN A 26 -19.57 -19.83 11.10
C GLN A 26 -20.26 -18.82 12.01
N ARG A 27 -19.48 -18.04 12.78
CA ARG A 27 -20.01 -16.99 13.66
C ARG A 27 -20.31 -15.70 12.90
N THR A 28 -19.56 -15.39 11.84
CA THR A 28 -19.82 -14.25 10.97
C THR A 28 -20.98 -14.56 10.03
N ASN A 29 -22.14 -13.96 10.29
CA ASN A 29 -23.26 -14.01 9.35
C ASN A 29 -22.97 -13.11 8.13
N ILE A 30 -22.23 -13.63 7.15
CA ILE A 30 -21.91 -12.93 5.90
C ILE A 30 -23.08 -12.90 4.90
N GLY A 31 -24.23 -13.48 5.27
CA GLY A 31 -25.45 -13.49 4.46
C GLY A 31 -25.23 -14.17 3.11
N THR A 32 -25.75 -13.56 2.04
CA THR A 32 -25.58 -14.06 0.65
C THR A 32 -24.31 -13.51 -0.02
N SER A 33 -23.40 -12.91 0.74
CA SER A 33 -22.18 -12.32 0.19
C SER A 33 -21.19 -13.43 -0.20
N THR A 34 -20.48 -13.23 -1.30
CA THR A 34 -19.35 -14.10 -1.66
C THR A 34 -18.10 -13.59 -0.96
N MET A 35 -17.31 -14.51 -0.40
CA MET A 35 -16.02 -14.21 0.20
C MET A 35 -14.94 -15.14 -0.34
N SER A 36 -13.78 -14.53 -0.59
CA SER A 36 -12.53 -15.21 -0.89
C SER A 36 -11.49 -14.75 0.11
N ALA A 37 -10.65 -15.68 0.55
CA ALA A 37 -9.54 -15.39 1.45
C ALA A 37 -8.42 -16.43 1.32
N LEU A 38 -7.19 -15.97 1.51
CA LEU A 38 -6.00 -16.79 1.46
C LEU A 38 -5.02 -16.29 2.53
N ALA A 39 -4.55 -17.20 3.38
CA ALA A 39 -3.50 -16.93 4.34
C ALA A 39 -2.29 -17.81 4.01
N ILE A 40 -1.14 -17.17 3.82
CA ILE A 40 0.13 -17.83 3.51
C ILE A 40 1.18 -17.45 4.54
N ASP A 41 2.15 -18.34 4.72
CA ASP A 41 3.42 -18.01 5.34
C ASP A 41 4.23 -17.13 4.36
N ALA A 42 4.59 -15.91 4.76
CA ALA A 42 5.19 -14.94 3.85
C ALA A 42 6.62 -15.29 3.41
N GLU A 43 7.34 -16.10 4.19
CA GLU A 43 8.72 -16.50 3.89
C GLU A 43 8.76 -17.72 2.98
N SER A 44 8.01 -18.77 3.30
CA SER A 44 7.99 -20.03 2.55
C SER A 44 6.94 -20.09 1.45
N GLY A 45 5.96 -19.18 1.44
CA GLY A 45 4.80 -19.21 0.54
C GLY A 45 3.79 -20.32 0.84
N ARG A 46 3.99 -21.08 1.92
CA ARG A 46 3.11 -22.20 2.29
C ARG A 46 1.71 -21.69 2.64
N VAL A 47 0.68 -22.27 2.01
CA VAL A 47 -0.72 -21.99 2.36
C VAL A 47 -0.99 -22.50 3.78
N LEU A 48 -1.47 -21.60 4.63
CA LEU A 48 -1.86 -21.88 6.01
C LEU A 48 -3.36 -22.06 6.15
N TRP A 49 -4.14 -21.38 5.30
CA TRP A 49 -5.61 -21.44 5.24
C TRP A 49 -6.12 -20.81 3.93
N SER A 50 -7.24 -21.29 3.38
CA SER A 50 -7.86 -20.70 2.19
C SER A 50 -9.37 -20.92 2.13
N LEU A 51 -10.09 -19.97 1.53
CA LEU A 51 -11.50 -20.03 1.18
C LEU A 51 -11.66 -19.44 -0.22
N ASN A 52 -12.11 -20.24 -1.20
CA ASN A 52 -12.32 -19.81 -2.60
C ASN A 52 -11.16 -18.96 -3.17
N PRO A 53 -9.89 -19.38 -3.06
CA PRO A 53 -8.74 -18.51 -3.30
C PRO A 53 -8.63 -17.98 -4.74
N ASP A 54 -9.26 -18.66 -5.70
CA ASP A 54 -9.24 -18.29 -7.13
C ASP A 54 -10.51 -17.56 -7.59
N GLU A 55 -11.44 -17.26 -6.68
CA GLU A 55 -12.67 -16.54 -6.99
C GLU A 55 -12.38 -15.06 -7.28
N ALA A 56 -12.76 -14.61 -8.47
CA ALA A 56 -12.57 -13.22 -8.87
C ALA A 56 -13.61 -12.30 -8.20
N LEU A 57 -13.14 -11.32 -7.42
CA LEU A 57 -13.97 -10.33 -6.74
C LEU A 57 -13.59 -8.90 -7.15
N ILE A 58 -14.51 -7.96 -6.95
CA ILE A 58 -14.21 -6.52 -7.10
C ILE A 58 -13.30 -6.10 -5.94
N PRO A 59 -12.04 -5.67 -6.19
CA PRO A 59 -11.07 -5.47 -5.11
C PRO A 59 -11.25 -4.16 -4.34
N ALA A 60 -12.07 -3.24 -4.84
CA ALA A 60 -12.17 -1.87 -4.32
C ALA A 60 -10.78 -1.25 -4.12
N SER A 61 -10.50 -0.67 -2.95
CA SER A 61 -9.20 -0.07 -2.64
C SER A 61 -8.03 -1.07 -2.58
N ASN A 62 -8.26 -2.39 -2.55
CA ASN A 62 -7.17 -3.36 -2.65
C ASN A 62 -6.47 -3.31 -4.01
N MET A 63 -7.11 -2.73 -5.05
CA MET A 63 -6.47 -2.43 -6.33
C MET A 63 -5.20 -1.58 -6.17
N LYS A 64 -5.13 -0.75 -5.13
CA LYS A 64 -3.96 0.09 -4.84
C LYS A 64 -2.70 -0.74 -4.62
N LEU A 65 -2.79 -1.98 -4.13
CA LEU A 65 -1.62 -2.85 -4.00
C LEU A 65 -0.96 -3.12 -5.36
N LEU A 66 -1.77 -3.42 -6.39
CA LEU A 66 -1.27 -3.65 -7.74
C LEU A 66 -0.77 -2.35 -8.37
N THR A 67 -1.51 -1.25 -8.24
CA THR A 67 -1.11 0.06 -8.79
C THR A 67 0.18 0.56 -8.16
N SER A 68 0.33 0.48 -6.84
CA SER A 68 1.56 0.90 -6.15
C SER A 68 2.75 0.00 -6.47
N GLY A 69 2.53 -1.32 -6.54
CA GLY A 69 3.58 -2.26 -6.97
C GLY A 69 4.05 -1.97 -8.40
N ALA A 70 3.12 -1.75 -9.33
CA ALA A 70 3.44 -1.37 -10.70
C ALA A 70 4.18 -0.02 -10.77
N ALA A 71 3.76 0.98 -9.99
CA ALA A 71 4.44 2.27 -9.92
C ALA A 71 5.89 2.11 -9.45
N LEU A 72 6.14 1.34 -8.40
CA LEU A 72 7.51 1.06 -7.92
C LEU A 72 8.35 0.33 -8.96
N MET A 73 7.79 -0.62 -9.70
CA MET A 73 8.51 -1.37 -10.75
C MET A 73 8.84 -0.50 -11.97
N VAL A 74 7.92 0.37 -12.38
CA VAL A 74 8.05 1.19 -13.60
C VAL A 74 8.86 2.46 -13.34
N LEU A 75 8.60 3.15 -12.24
CA LEU A 75 9.21 4.44 -11.91
C LEU A 75 10.48 4.28 -11.06
N GLY A 76 10.53 3.25 -10.22
CA GLY A 76 11.57 3.08 -9.20
C GLY A 76 11.24 3.80 -7.88
N PRO A 77 11.89 3.41 -6.77
CA PRO A 77 11.64 4.00 -5.45
C PRO A 77 12.15 5.44 -5.33
N GLU A 78 13.16 5.81 -6.13
CA GLU A 78 13.78 7.14 -6.13
C GLU A 78 13.13 8.11 -7.13
N PHE A 79 12.02 7.72 -7.77
CA PHE A 79 11.34 8.58 -8.71
C PHE A 79 10.77 9.82 -8.02
N SER A 80 11.00 10.98 -8.62
CA SER A 80 10.41 12.25 -8.18
C SER A 80 9.73 12.95 -9.35
N PHE A 81 8.57 13.54 -9.09
CA PHE A 81 7.88 14.35 -10.08
C PHE A 81 8.55 15.72 -10.19
N GLU A 82 8.73 16.20 -11.42
CA GLU A 82 9.28 17.52 -11.68
C GLU A 82 8.20 18.49 -12.15
N THR A 83 7.97 19.55 -11.39
CA THR A 83 7.14 20.69 -11.82
C THR A 83 8.06 21.85 -12.19
N ARG A 84 7.96 22.33 -13.42
CA ARG A 84 8.89 23.31 -14.00
C ARG A 84 8.21 24.65 -14.28
N LEU A 85 8.88 25.74 -13.96
CA LEU A 85 8.47 27.08 -14.38
C LEU A 85 9.32 27.50 -15.59
N VAL A 86 8.67 27.78 -16.71
CA VAL A 86 9.31 28.04 -18.01
C VAL A 86 8.98 29.46 -18.48
N ASP A 87 10.01 30.22 -18.83
CA ASP A 87 9.85 31.50 -19.51
C ASP A 87 9.58 31.30 -21.01
N ALA A 88 8.46 31.82 -21.48
CA ALA A 88 8.03 31.83 -22.87
C ALA A 88 8.00 33.25 -23.46
N GLY A 89 8.83 34.16 -22.93
CA GLY A 89 8.99 35.53 -23.37
C GLY A 89 7.95 36.46 -22.76
N ASN A 90 6.73 36.48 -23.30
CA ASN A 90 5.66 37.34 -22.77
C ASN A 90 4.82 36.69 -21.67
N ARG A 91 5.18 35.46 -21.28
CA ARG A 91 4.43 34.61 -20.35
C ARG A 91 5.38 33.70 -19.59
N LEU A 92 5.08 33.49 -18.31
CA LEU A 92 5.62 32.39 -17.52
C LEU A 92 4.64 31.23 -17.54
N VAL A 93 5.14 30.02 -17.74
CA VAL A 93 4.33 28.79 -17.87
C VAL A 93 4.75 27.80 -16.80
N LEU A 94 3.79 27.39 -15.96
CA LEU A 94 3.98 26.29 -15.02
C LEU A 94 3.64 24.96 -15.71
N VAL A 95 4.65 24.10 -15.86
CA VAL A 95 4.54 22.79 -16.51
C VAL A 95 4.56 21.70 -15.44
N GLY A 96 3.40 21.12 -15.15
CA GLY A 96 3.28 19.98 -14.25
C GLY A 96 3.59 18.65 -14.94
N SER A 97 4.19 17.71 -14.19
CA SER A 97 4.42 16.31 -14.63
C SER A 97 3.45 15.31 -14.01
N GLY A 98 2.44 15.80 -13.28
CA GLY A 98 1.48 14.96 -12.55
C GLY A 98 1.84 14.71 -11.10
N ASP A 99 2.67 15.57 -10.50
CA ASP A 99 2.97 15.55 -9.06
C ASP A 99 1.68 15.57 -8.24
N PRO A 100 1.30 14.47 -7.56
CA PRO A 100 0.06 14.39 -6.80
C PRO A 100 0.11 15.19 -5.49
N ALA A 101 1.29 15.71 -5.12
CA ALA A 101 1.53 16.43 -3.89
C ALA A 101 1.86 17.92 -4.09
N PHE A 102 1.88 18.41 -5.33
CA PHE A 102 2.24 19.80 -5.61
C PHE A 102 1.28 20.77 -4.91
N GLY A 103 1.80 21.51 -3.93
CA GLY A 103 1.02 22.47 -3.15
C GLY A 103 0.13 21.86 -2.05
N ASP A 104 0.24 20.55 -1.76
CA ASP A 104 -0.54 19.94 -0.67
C ASP A 104 -0.04 20.45 0.70
N PRO A 105 -0.90 21.08 1.52
CA PRO A 105 -0.47 21.67 2.79
C PRO A 105 0.10 20.64 3.79
N ALA A 106 -0.43 19.41 3.79
CA ALA A 106 0.02 18.38 4.71
C ALA A 106 1.35 17.74 4.26
N VAL A 107 1.61 17.67 2.96
CA VAL A 107 2.93 17.26 2.44
C VAL A 107 3.95 18.35 2.69
N LEU A 108 3.64 19.62 2.35
CA LEU A 108 4.56 20.74 2.56
C LEU A 108 4.93 20.92 4.04
N ALA A 109 3.97 20.77 4.97
CA ALA A 109 4.24 20.87 6.40
C ALA A 109 5.07 19.71 7.00
N ARG A 110 5.23 18.60 6.27
CA ARG A 110 5.96 17.40 6.72
C ARG A 110 7.23 17.12 5.91
N GLY A 111 7.54 17.95 4.91
CA GLY A 111 8.74 17.80 4.09
C GLY A 111 10.03 18.03 4.89
N GLU A 112 11.17 17.77 4.24
CA GLU A 112 12.50 18.02 4.83
C GLU A 112 12.73 19.50 5.17
N ASP A 113 12.09 20.39 4.40
CA ASP A 113 12.05 21.84 4.58
C ASP A 113 10.58 22.25 4.77
N PRO A 114 10.03 22.13 5.99
CA PRO A 114 8.62 22.36 6.26
C PRO A 114 8.18 23.77 5.85
N MET A 115 7.12 23.85 5.06
CA MET A 115 6.61 25.13 4.56
C MET A 115 5.11 25.12 4.32
N ASN A 116 4.54 26.31 4.13
CA ASN A 116 3.17 26.48 3.67
C ASN A 116 3.12 26.81 2.17
N ILE A 117 1.92 27.01 1.64
CA ILE A 117 1.72 27.30 0.22
C ILE A 117 2.30 28.67 -0.19
N ASP A 118 2.22 29.67 0.69
CA ASP A 118 2.74 31.01 0.41
C ASP A 118 4.27 30.97 0.30
N ASP A 119 4.93 30.24 1.20
CA ASP A 119 6.39 30.02 1.13
C ASP A 119 6.81 29.35 -0.19
N LEU A 120 6.06 28.35 -0.67
CA LEU A 120 6.31 27.70 -1.96
C LEU A 120 6.20 28.69 -3.12
N LEU A 121 5.14 29.50 -3.12
CA LEU A 121 4.91 30.51 -4.15
C LEU A 121 5.99 31.59 -4.12
N ASP A 122 6.39 32.04 -2.94
CA ASP A 122 7.49 33.00 -2.76
C ASP A 122 8.81 32.42 -3.28
N ARG A 123 9.11 31.14 -3.02
CA ARG A 123 10.29 30.48 -3.60
C ARG A 123 10.26 30.47 -5.13
N MET A 124 9.09 30.26 -5.74
CA MET A 124 8.93 30.33 -7.18
C MET A 124 9.16 31.76 -7.70
N VAL A 125 8.58 32.77 -7.05
CA VAL A 125 8.77 34.19 -7.39
C VAL A 125 10.24 34.58 -7.30
N GLU A 126 10.93 34.21 -6.23
CA GLU A 126 12.36 34.50 -6.06
C GLU A 126 13.24 33.75 -7.06
N ALA A 127 12.83 32.56 -7.51
CA ALA A 127 13.50 31.86 -8.60
C ALA A 127 13.38 32.62 -9.94
N VAL A 128 12.21 33.21 -10.23
CA VAL A 128 11.98 34.05 -11.42
C VAL A 128 12.82 35.33 -11.34
N LYS A 129 12.74 36.08 -10.24
CA LYS A 129 13.49 37.33 -10.06
C LYS A 129 15.00 37.13 -10.23
N ARG A 130 15.56 36.02 -9.72
CA ARG A 130 16.99 35.68 -9.89
C ARG A 130 17.42 35.47 -11.34
N ARG A 131 16.48 35.20 -12.25
CA ARG A 131 16.71 35.12 -13.70
C ARG A 131 16.63 36.47 -14.40
N GLY A 132 16.27 37.55 -13.69
CA GLY A 132 16.08 38.88 -14.27
C GLY A 132 14.77 39.05 -15.04
N ILE A 133 13.80 38.16 -14.78
CA ILE A 133 12.44 38.21 -15.31
C ILE A 133 11.54 38.90 -14.28
#